data_AF-A0A8S3JST7-F1
#
_entry.id   AF-A0A8S3JST7-F1
#
_cell.length_a   1.000
_cell.length_b   1.000
_cell.length_c   1.000
_cell.angle_alpha   90.00
_cell.angle_beta   90.00
_cell.angle_gamma   90.00
#
_symmetry.space_group_name_H-M   'P 1'
#
loop_
_entity.id
_entity.type
_entity.pdbx_description
1 polymer ?
#
loop_
_entity_poly.entity_id
_entity_poly.type
_entity_poly.pdbx_seq_one_letter_code
_entity_poly.pdbx_strand_id
1 'polypeptide(L)'
;AACLDGEIELVCGAFSSDARQSLEMGAKLGLSADRIYGSYKEMIEHEHETGEMDFVVIVTPNHVHYEPAILALLAGFDVILDKPMCHSLEQARHLSRTVDETSRTLCLTHAYTGYPMVKQSRQMILRFDIGLVRKVYVEYPQGWLSHDNVNSKQTQWRLDPKQSGPSGCLGDIGVHAFNLA
;
A
#
# COMPACT_ATOMS: atom_id res chain seq x y z
N ALA A 1 4.87 -13.29 -0.26
CA ALA A 1 5.14 -12.87 1.13
C ALA A 1 3.97 -13.23 2.02
N ALA A 2 2.76 -12.77 1.72
CA ALA A 2 1.55 -13.08 2.49
C ALA A 2 1.37 -14.59 2.74
N CYS A 3 1.58 -15.45 1.75
CA CYS A 3 1.40 -16.89 1.92
C CYS A 3 2.59 -17.64 2.58
N LEU A 4 3.63 -16.95 3.08
CA LEU A 4 4.86 -17.62 3.53
C LEU A 4 4.71 -18.37 4.86
N ASP A 5 3.87 -17.88 5.77
CA ASP A 5 3.57 -18.52 7.06
C ASP A 5 2.33 -19.41 6.99
N GLY A 6 1.59 -19.38 5.89
CA GLY A 6 0.37 -20.16 5.68
C GLY A 6 -0.88 -19.58 6.33
N GLU A 7 -0.80 -18.38 6.92
CA GLU A 7 -1.92 -17.72 7.59
C GLU A 7 -2.78 -16.89 6.61
N ILE A 8 -2.29 -16.68 5.38
CA ILE A 8 -2.99 -15.88 4.35
C ILE A 8 -3.00 -16.65 3.02
N GLU A 9 -4.19 -16.78 2.45
CA GLU A 9 -4.44 -17.31 1.11
C GLU A 9 -4.89 -16.20 0.15
N LEU A 10 -4.45 -16.28 -1.11
CA LEU A 10 -4.98 -15.41 -2.16
C LEU A 10 -6.26 -16.06 -2.71
N VAL A 11 -7.41 -15.47 -2.41
CA VAL A 11 -8.73 -16.05 -2.73
C VAL A 11 -9.42 -15.39 -3.92
N CYS A 12 -9.08 -14.14 -4.24
CA CYS A 12 -9.64 -13.39 -5.35
C CYS A 12 -8.73 -12.23 -5.79
N GLY A 13 -9.07 -11.53 -6.89
CA GLY A 13 -8.38 -10.28 -7.21
C GLY A 13 -8.78 -9.56 -8.50
N ALA A 14 -8.44 -8.27 -8.55
CA ALA A 14 -8.40 -7.43 -9.75
C ALA A 14 -6.97 -6.91 -9.97
N PHE A 15 -6.27 -7.43 -10.98
CA PHE A 15 -4.82 -7.31 -11.11
C PHE A 15 -4.35 -6.27 -12.13
N SER A 16 -5.27 -5.70 -12.90
CA SER A 16 -4.95 -4.68 -13.91
C SER A 16 -6.17 -3.80 -14.17
N SER A 17 -5.93 -2.57 -14.63
CA SER A 17 -6.98 -1.72 -15.20
C SER A 17 -7.50 -2.25 -16.54
N ASP A 18 -6.78 -3.19 -17.16
CA ASP A 18 -7.20 -3.94 -18.34
C ASP A 18 -7.78 -5.28 -17.87
N ALA A 19 -9.08 -5.47 -18.07
CA ALA A 19 -9.80 -6.66 -17.59
C ALA A 19 -9.22 -7.96 -18.15
N ARG A 20 -8.75 -7.97 -19.41
CA ARG A 20 -8.14 -9.17 -20.01
C ARG A 20 -6.83 -9.51 -19.29
N GLN A 21 -5.98 -8.51 -19.05
CA GLN A 21 -4.74 -8.71 -18.30
C GLN A 21 -5.01 -9.15 -16.86
N SER A 22 -6.09 -8.65 -16.24
CA SER A 22 -6.53 -9.09 -14.91
C SER A 22 -6.87 -10.59 -14.90
N LEU A 23 -7.72 -11.03 -15.84
CA LEU A 23 -8.11 -12.44 -16.01
C LEU A 23 -6.91 -13.35 -16.28
N GLU A 24 -6.02 -12.95 -17.18
CA GLU A 24 -4.80 -13.70 -17.50
C GLU A 24 -3.86 -13.80 -16.28
N MET A 25 -3.75 -12.76 -15.45
CA MET A 25 -2.92 -12.76 -14.25
C MET A 25 -3.54 -13.63 -13.14
N GLY A 26 -4.84 -13.49 -12.87
CA GLY A 26 -5.52 -14.30 -11.86
C GLY A 26 -5.45 -15.80 -12.17
N ALA A 27 -5.59 -16.18 -13.45
CA ALA A 27 -5.43 -17.57 -13.87
C ALA A 27 -4.01 -18.09 -13.64
N LYS A 28 -2.98 -17.28 -13.89
CA LYS A 28 -1.57 -17.63 -13.58
C LYS A 28 -1.30 -17.77 -12.08
N LEU A 29 -2.06 -17.04 -11.26
CA LEU A 29 -2.00 -17.12 -9.80
C LEU A 29 -2.81 -18.29 -9.23
N GLY A 30 -3.50 -19.07 -10.09
CA GLY A 30 -4.25 -20.26 -9.68
C GLY A 30 -5.64 -19.97 -9.10
N LEU A 31 -6.17 -18.76 -9.28
CA LEU A 31 -7.50 -18.39 -8.82
C LEU A 31 -8.60 -19.02 -9.67
N SER A 32 -9.75 -19.28 -9.05
CA SER A 32 -10.96 -19.67 -9.76
C SER A 32 -11.46 -18.54 -10.65
N ALA A 33 -11.97 -18.86 -11.84
CA ALA A 33 -12.34 -17.87 -12.86
C ALA A 33 -13.44 -16.90 -12.40
N ASP A 34 -14.35 -17.35 -11.54
CA ASP A 34 -15.42 -16.59 -10.92
C ASP A 34 -14.95 -15.63 -9.81
N ARG A 35 -13.67 -15.70 -9.41
CA ARG A 35 -13.06 -14.81 -8.40
C ARG A 35 -11.92 -13.96 -8.96
N ILE A 36 -11.86 -13.84 -10.29
CA ILE A 36 -10.97 -12.92 -10.98
C ILE A 36 -11.82 -11.84 -11.63
N TYR A 37 -11.62 -10.61 -11.19
CA TYR A 37 -12.50 -9.50 -11.54
C TYR A 37 -11.83 -8.56 -12.55
N GLY A 38 -12.65 -7.92 -13.39
CA GLY A 38 -12.19 -6.93 -14.35
C GLY A 38 -11.91 -5.57 -13.72
N SER A 39 -12.48 -5.32 -12.53
CA SER A 39 -12.28 -4.10 -11.76
C SER A 39 -12.32 -4.35 -10.26
N TYR A 40 -11.68 -3.47 -9.48
CA TYR A 40 -11.77 -3.56 -8.02
C TYR A 40 -13.17 -3.26 -7.49
N LYS A 41 -14.02 -2.52 -8.24
CA LYS A 41 -15.40 -2.20 -7.83
C LYS A 41 -16.25 -3.45 -7.84
N GLU A 42 -16.23 -4.16 -8.97
CA GLU A 42 -16.88 -5.46 -9.15
C GLU A 42 -16.41 -6.47 -8.09
N MET A 43 -15.09 -6.54 -7.83
CA MET A 43 -14.54 -7.39 -6.78
C MET A 43 -15.11 -7.06 -5.40
N ILE A 44 -15.07 -5.78 -4.99
CA ILE A 44 -15.51 -5.37 -3.64
C ILE A 44 -17.02 -5.59 -3.48
N GLU A 45 -17.82 -5.28 -4.51
CA GLU A 45 -19.27 -5.50 -4.50
C GLU A 45 -19.60 -6.99 -4.38
N HIS A 46 -19.01 -7.84 -5.22
CA HIS A 46 -19.29 -9.28 -5.23
C HIS A 46 -18.81 -9.98 -3.95
N GLU A 47 -17.58 -9.67 -3.51
CA GLU A 47 -17.01 -10.30 -2.31
C GLU A 47 -17.72 -9.84 -1.03
N HIS A 48 -18.32 -8.64 -1.01
CA HIS A 48 -19.11 -8.18 0.14
C HIS A 48 -20.37 -9.03 0.34
N GLU A 49 -21.01 -9.43 -0.76
CA GLU A 49 -22.27 -10.18 -0.71
C GLU A 49 -22.07 -11.68 -0.49
N THR A 50 -21.03 -12.25 -1.12
CA THR A 50 -20.91 -13.71 -1.29
C THR A 50 -19.48 -14.25 -1.13
N GLY A 51 -18.53 -13.37 -0.82
CA GLY A 51 -17.10 -13.68 -0.88
C GLY A 51 -16.51 -14.35 0.35
N GLU A 52 -15.23 -14.68 0.21
CA GLU A 52 -14.36 -15.19 1.28
C GLU A 52 -13.20 -14.23 1.56
N MET A 53 -13.22 -13.02 0.96
CA MET A 53 -12.17 -12.03 1.17
C MET A 53 -12.28 -11.42 2.58
N ASP A 54 -11.29 -11.63 3.44
CA ASP A 54 -11.24 -10.98 4.77
C ASP A 54 -10.70 -9.55 4.70
N PHE A 55 -9.71 -9.32 3.83
CA PHE A 55 -9.05 -8.03 3.64
C PHE A 55 -8.52 -7.89 2.22
N VAL A 56 -8.27 -6.65 1.80
CA VAL A 56 -7.73 -6.34 0.48
C VAL A 56 -6.32 -5.74 0.58
N VAL A 57 -5.45 -6.11 -0.36
CA VAL A 57 -4.11 -5.51 -0.52
C VAL A 57 -4.10 -4.59 -1.75
N ILE A 58 -3.89 -3.30 -1.53
CA ILE A 58 -3.91 -2.26 -2.57
C ILE A 58 -2.47 -1.81 -2.85
N VAL A 59 -1.95 -2.21 -4.01
CA VAL A 59 -0.58 -1.93 -4.51
C VAL A 59 -0.63 -1.25 -5.89
N THR A 60 -1.45 -0.21 -5.99
CA THR A 60 -1.69 0.56 -7.23
C THR A 60 -0.84 1.84 -7.24
N PRO A 61 -0.87 2.69 -8.29
CA PRO A 61 -0.25 4.01 -8.23
C PRO A 61 -0.90 4.92 -7.17
N ASN A 62 -0.16 5.88 -6.62
CA ASN A 62 -0.60 6.72 -5.48
C ASN A 62 -1.99 7.37 -5.66
N HIS A 63 -2.31 7.83 -6.87
CA HIS A 63 -3.61 8.47 -7.16
C HIS A 63 -4.79 7.49 -7.15
N VAL A 64 -4.53 6.19 -7.29
CA VAL A 64 -5.53 5.12 -7.31
C VAL A 64 -5.73 4.53 -5.92
N HIS A 65 -4.90 4.83 -4.92
CA HIS A 65 -5.02 4.25 -3.57
C HIS A 65 -6.37 4.54 -2.90
N TYR A 66 -6.82 5.79 -3.04
CA TYR A 66 -7.88 6.34 -2.20
C TYR A 66 -9.26 5.71 -2.44
N GLU A 67 -9.73 5.67 -3.69
CA GLU A 67 -11.07 5.15 -4.03
C GLU A 67 -11.27 3.68 -3.63
N PRO A 68 -10.42 2.70 -4.01
CA PRO A 68 -10.58 1.31 -3.59
C PRO A 68 -10.45 1.13 -2.08
N ALA A 69 -9.60 1.91 -1.38
CA ALA A 69 -9.49 1.83 0.07
C ALA A 69 -10.78 2.27 0.77
N ILE A 70 -11.38 3.39 0.34
CA ILE A 70 -12.67 3.86 0.86
C ILE A 70 -13.77 2.82 0.61
N LEU A 71 -13.87 2.31 -0.63
CA LEU A 71 -14.89 1.33 -0.99
C LEU A 71 -14.76 0.04 -0.17
N ALA A 72 -13.54 -0.47 0.00
CA ALA A 72 -13.29 -1.68 0.77
C ALA A 72 -13.63 -1.52 2.26
N LEU A 73 -13.22 -0.41 2.88
CA LEU A 73 -13.54 -0.13 4.29
C LEU A 73 -15.05 -0.01 4.51
N LEU A 74 -15.75 0.70 3.62
CA LEU A 74 -17.21 0.85 3.68
C LEU A 74 -17.95 -0.46 3.42
N ALA A 75 -17.38 -1.35 2.61
CA ALA A 75 -17.87 -2.71 2.41
C ALA A 75 -17.50 -3.67 3.56
N GLY A 76 -16.84 -3.19 4.61
CA GLY A 76 -16.55 -3.97 5.81
C GLY A 76 -15.27 -4.79 5.78
N PHE A 77 -14.39 -4.57 4.79
CA PHE A 77 -13.09 -5.23 4.69
C PHE A 77 -11.99 -4.46 5.40
N ASP A 78 -11.04 -5.19 5.96
CA ASP A 78 -9.76 -4.61 6.37
C ASP A 78 -8.91 -4.30 5.11
N VAL A 79 -8.00 -3.34 5.22
CA VAL A 79 -7.21 -2.86 4.08
C VAL A 79 -5.73 -2.85 4.43
N ILE A 80 -4.91 -3.50 3.60
CA ILE A 80 -3.47 -3.28 3.53
C ILE A 80 -3.21 -2.38 2.33
N LEU A 81 -2.63 -1.21 2.56
CA LEU A 81 -2.43 -0.18 1.55
C LEU A 81 -0.96 0.15 1.37
N ASP A 82 -0.50 0.20 0.13
CA ASP A 82 0.88 0.60 -0.14
C ASP A 82 1.11 2.08 0.20
N LYS A 83 2.34 2.41 0.57
CA LYS A 83 2.74 3.79 0.84
C LYS A 83 3.01 4.56 -0.47
N PRO A 84 2.81 5.88 -0.49
CA PRO A 84 2.15 6.71 0.51
C PRO A 84 0.65 6.46 0.55
N MET A 85 0.02 6.71 1.70
CA MET A 85 -1.40 6.45 1.95
C MET A 85 -2.32 6.98 0.85
N CYS A 86 -2.17 8.25 0.47
CA CYS A 86 -2.90 8.87 -0.63
C CYS A 86 -2.02 9.93 -1.32
N HIS A 87 -2.45 10.40 -2.49
CA HIS A 87 -1.73 11.46 -3.21
C HIS A 87 -1.97 12.88 -2.64
N SER A 88 -2.94 13.05 -1.73
CA SER A 88 -3.22 14.34 -1.05
C SER A 88 -3.51 14.16 0.46
N LEU A 89 -3.23 15.21 1.24
CA LEU A 89 -3.50 15.23 2.69
C LEU A 89 -5.02 15.20 2.98
N GLU A 90 -5.82 15.82 2.13
CA GLU A 90 -7.28 15.84 2.28
C GLU A 90 -7.85 14.41 2.18
N GLN A 91 -7.42 13.65 1.17
CA GLN A 91 -7.78 12.24 1.03
C GLN A 91 -7.30 11.41 2.21
N ALA A 92 -6.05 11.59 2.65
CA ALA A 92 -5.52 10.86 3.81
C ALA A 92 -6.32 11.14 5.09
N ARG A 93 -6.72 12.40 5.32
CA ARG A 93 -7.58 12.78 6.46
C ARG A 93 -8.98 12.20 6.34
N HIS A 94 -9.55 12.15 5.14
CA HIS A 94 -10.84 11.52 4.94
C HIS A 94 -10.77 10.00 5.16
N LEU A 95 -9.79 9.34 4.58
CA LEU A 95 -9.55 7.91 4.76
C LEU A 95 -9.34 7.56 6.24
N SER A 96 -8.61 8.38 7.00
CA SER A 96 -8.49 8.22 8.45
C SER A 96 -9.84 8.28 9.17
N ARG A 97 -10.73 9.20 8.80
CA ARG A 97 -12.08 9.26 9.39
C ARG A 97 -12.91 8.03 9.03
N THR A 98 -12.81 7.55 7.79
CA THR A 98 -13.51 6.34 7.35
C THR A 98 -13.05 5.10 8.12
N VAL A 99 -11.76 4.99 8.43
CA VAL A 99 -11.23 3.93 9.31
C VAL A 99 -11.89 4.00 10.69
N ASP A 100 -11.96 5.19 11.29
CA ASP A 100 -12.60 5.40 12.60
C ASP A 100 -14.11 5.06 12.56
N GLU A 101 -14.82 5.50 11.52
CA GLU A 101 -16.27 5.30 11.35
C GLU A 101 -16.64 3.83 11.12
N THR A 102 -15.84 3.10 10.36
CA THR A 102 -16.09 1.69 10.00
C THR A 102 -15.54 0.71 11.04
N SER A 103 -14.65 1.17 11.92
CA SER A 103 -13.92 0.30 12.87
C SER A 103 -13.23 -0.88 12.16
N ARG A 104 -12.73 -0.63 10.94
CA ARG A 104 -11.90 -1.56 10.16
C ARG A 104 -10.43 -1.21 10.34
N THR A 105 -9.56 -2.14 10.01
CA THR A 105 -8.11 -1.95 10.08
C THR A 105 -7.59 -1.41 8.76
N LEU A 106 -6.78 -0.35 8.82
CA LEU A 106 -5.94 0.08 7.70
C LEU A 106 -4.46 -0.08 8.07
N CYS A 107 -3.76 -0.96 7.37
CA CYS A 107 -2.33 -1.20 7.53
C CYS A 107 -1.55 -0.58 6.37
N LEU A 108 -0.63 0.35 6.66
CA LEU A 108 0.29 0.89 5.66
C LEU A 108 1.56 0.04 5.60
N THR A 109 2.01 -0.32 4.39
CA THR A 109 3.20 -1.15 4.15
C THR A 109 4.53 -0.40 4.32
N HIS A 110 4.76 0.19 5.50
CA HIS A 110 6.07 0.74 5.87
C HIS A 110 7.08 -0.38 6.17
N ALA A 111 7.51 -1.08 5.12
CA ALA A 111 8.28 -2.32 5.18
C ALA A 111 9.59 -2.20 6.01
N TYR A 112 10.22 -1.02 6.05
CA TYR A 112 11.45 -0.81 6.81
C TYR A 112 11.30 -1.07 8.32
N THR A 113 10.11 -0.84 8.87
CA THR A 113 9.82 -1.14 10.30
C THR A 113 9.88 -2.65 10.60
N GLY A 114 9.76 -3.49 9.57
CA GLY A 114 9.88 -4.94 9.66
C GLY A 114 11.30 -5.43 9.92
N TYR A 115 12.34 -4.64 9.60
CA TYR A 115 13.72 -5.09 9.70
C TYR A 115 14.17 -5.33 11.14
N PRO A 116 14.84 -6.46 11.44
CA PRO A 116 15.31 -6.78 12.80
C PRO A 116 16.17 -5.68 13.42
N MET A 117 17.01 -5.02 12.62
CA MET A 117 17.85 -3.92 13.09
C MET A 117 17.05 -2.69 13.52
N VAL A 118 15.96 -2.35 12.83
CA VAL A 118 15.07 -1.26 13.23
C VAL A 118 14.35 -1.59 14.54
N LYS A 119 13.85 -2.83 14.66
CA LYS A 119 13.24 -3.33 15.89
C LYS A 119 14.22 -3.31 17.06
N GLN A 120 15.47 -3.74 16.84
CA GLN A 120 16.54 -3.69 17.86
C GLN A 120 16.86 -2.25 18.27
N SER A 121 17.03 -1.33 17.31
CA SER A 121 17.26 0.10 17.61
C SER A 121 16.14 0.69 18.47
N ARG A 122 14.87 0.39 18.15
CA ARG A 122 13.72 0.79 18.97
C ARG A 122 13.83 0.25 20.40
N GLN A 123 14.18 -1.04 20.57
CA GLN A 123 14.31 -1.63 21.90
C GLN A 123 15.49 -1.03 22.69
N MET A 124 16.61 -0.73 22.04
CA MET A 124 17.75 -0.05 22.67
C MET A 124 17.38 1.35 23.18
N ILE A 125 16.62 2.11 22.39
CA ILE A 125 16.10 3.42 22.81
C ILE A 125 15.17 3.27 24.02
N LEU A 126 14.22 2.32 23.98
CA LEU A 126 13.27 2.09 25.09
C LEU A 126 13.95 1.64 26.38
N ARG A 127 15.04 0.87 26.29
CA ARG A 127 15.87 0.46 27.43
C ARG A 127 16.85 1.53 27.90
N PHE A 128 16.90 2.68 27.23
CA PHE A 128 17.82 3.77 27.51
C PHE A 128 19.30 3.42 27.27
N ASP A 129 19.59 2.42 26.42
CA ASP A 129 20.96 1.92 26.17
C ASP A 129 21.91 2.99 25.58
N ILE A 130 21.37 4.00 24.89
CA ILE A 130 22.12 5.13 24.30
C ILE A 130 21.89 6.46 25.02
N GLY A 131 21.17 6.44 26.15
CA GLY A 131 20.75 7.64 26.87
C GLY A 131 19.65 8.44 26.15
N LEU A 132 19.52 9.73 26.51
CA LEU A 132 18.55 10.63 25.89
C LEU A 132 18.93 10.92 24.44
N VAL A 133 18.04 10.58 23.51
CA VAL A 133 18.14 10.96 22.10
C VAL A 133 18.03 12.48 21.99
N ARG A 134 19.06 13.13 21.43
CA ARG A 134 19.10 14.59 21.25
C ARG A 134 18.90 15.03 19.80
N LYS A 135 19.25 14.17 18.84
CA LYS A 135 19.17 14.47 17.41
C LYS A 135 19.00 13.17 16.65
N VAL A 136 18.08 13.19 15.69
CA VAL A 136 17.90 12.12 14.70
C VAL A 136 18.27 12.68 13.33
N TYR A 137 19.00 11.89 12.56
CA TYR A 137 19.39 12.23 11.19
C TYR A 137 19.13 11.01 10.32
N VAL A 138 18.35 11.20 9.25
CA VAL A 138 17.98 10.12 8.34
C VAL A 138 18.19 10.60 6.91
N GLU A 139 18.92 9.80 6.14
CA GLU A 139 19.09 9.98 4.70
C GLU A 139 18.56 8.75 3.99
N TYR A 140 17.87 8.98 2.88
CA TYR A 140 17.48 7.92 1.96
C TYR A 140 18.01 8.28 0.57
N PRO A 141 19.23 7.89 0.21
CA PRO A 141 19.73 8.05 -1.15
C PRO A 141 19.13 6.99 -2.07
N GLN A 142 18.50 7.39 -3.18
CA GLN A 142 17.99 6.48 -4.19
C GLN A 142 18.30 6.99 -5.60
N GLY A 143 18.86 6.12 -6.45
CA GLY A 143 19.35 6.49 -7.79
C GLY A 143 18.63 5.83 -8.96
N TRP A 144 17.58 5.04 -8.76
CA TRP A 144 16.98 4.27 -9.87
C TRP A 144 16.33 5.17 -10.96
N LEU A 145 15.95 6.40 -10.61
CA LEU A 145 15.47 7.43 -11.53
C LEU A 145 16.60 8.32 -12.09
N SER A 146 17.86 8.03 -11.82
CA SER A 146 19.00 8.83 -12.32
C SER A 146 19.42 8.49 -13.75
N HIS A 147 18.82 7.48 -14.39
CA HIS A 147 19.17 7.01 -15.74
C HIS A 147 17.95 6.98 -16.70
N ASP A 148 18.24 7.00 -18.01
CA ASP A 148 17.38 7.32 -19.17
C ASP A 148 16.09 6.47 -19.40
N ASN A 149 15.66 5.62 -18.48
CA ASN A 149 14.39 4.88 -18.58
C ASN A 149 13.18 5.70 -18.11
N VAL A 150 13.16 6.99 -18.49
CA VAL A 150 12.11 7.95 -18.17
C VAL A 150 10.76 7.58 -18.78
N ASN A 151 10.78 6.71 -19.81
CA ASN A 151 9.60 6.33 -20.60
C ASN A 151 8.89 5.06 -20.12
N SER A 152 9.33 4.43 -19.02
CA SER A 152 8.59 3.29 -18.47
C SER A 152 7.28 3.77 -17.81
N LYS A 153 6.22 2.94 -17.83
CA LYS A 153 4.97 3.24 -17.09
C LYS A 153 5.23 3.56 -15.62
N GLN A 154 6.20 2.88 -15.00
CA GLN A 154 6.58 3.08 -13.60
C GLN A 154 7.23 4.45 -13.35
N THR A 155 7.97 4.96 -14.33
CA THR A 155 8.62 6.27 -14.23
C THR A 155 7.63 7.40 -14.51
N GLN A 156 6.77 7.24 -15.53
CA GLN A 156 5.89 8.32 -15.99
C GLN A 156 4.93 8.83 -14.91
N TRP A 157 4.26 7.94 -14.16
CA TRP A 157 3.33 8.40 -13.13
C TRP A 157 4.05 9.04 -11.93
N ARG A 158 5.28 8.61 -11.62
CA ARG A 158 6.09 9.17 -10.52
C ARG A 158 6.55 10.59 -10.80
N LEU A 159 6.80 10.90 -12.08
CA LEU A 159 7.23 12.21 -12.55
C LEU A 159 6.08 13.18 -12.82
N ASP A 160 4.83 12.71 -12.79
CA ASP A 160 3.63 13.56 -12.92
C ASP A 160 3.06 13.89 -11.53
N PRO A 161 3.17 15.15 -11.05
CA PRO A 161 2.64 15.56 -9.75
C PRO A 161 1.12 15.35 -9.59
N LYS A 162 0.37 15.25 -10.70
CA LYS A 162 -1.06 14.94 -10.66
C LYS A 162 -1.33 13.49 -10.26
N GLN A 163 -0.36 12.60 -10.47
CA GLN A 163 -0.45 11.16 -10.17
C GLN A 163 0.35 10.77 -8.93
N SER A 164 1.56 11.31 -8.75
CA SER A 164 2.44 10.98 -7.62
C SER A 164 2.17 11.80 -6.36
N GLY A 165 1.54 12.96 -6.51
CA GLY A 165 1.31 13.93 -5.44
C GLY A 165 2.33 15.08 -5.46
N PRO A 166 2.09 16.14 -4.66
CA PRO A 166 2.86 17.38 -4.73
C PRO A 166 4.31 17.25 -4.22
N SER A 167 4.61 16.20 -3.46
CA SER A 167 5.88 16.04 -2.74
C SER A 167 6.96 15.28 -3.52
N GLY A 168 6.63 14.69 -4.68
CA GLY A 168 7.60 13.96 -5.52
C GLY A 168 8.41 12.93 -4.73
N CYS A 169 9.74 13.07 -4.72
CA CYS A 169 10.65 12.16 -4.00
C CYS A 169 10.37 12.08 -2.49
N LEU A 170 9.90 13.16 -1.85
CA LEU A 170 9.55 13.14 -0.42
C LEU A 170 8.34 12.23 -0.18
N GLY A 171 7.38 12.16 -1.11
CA GLY A 171 6.26 11.23 -1.04
C GLY A 171 6.63 9.78 -1.35
N ASP A 172 7.60 9.56 -2.23
CA ASP A 172 8.02 8.22 -2.64
C ASP A 172 8.97 7.56 -1.62
N ILE A 173 10.07 8.24 -1.28
CA ILE A 173 11.11 7.70 -0.37
C ILE A 173 11.19 8.42 0.96
N GLY A 174 10.87 9.71 0.99
CA GLY A 174 10.96 10.50 2.22
C GLY A 174 9.98 10.05 3.31
N VAL A 175 8.84 9.47 2.93
CA VAL A 175 7.89 8.84 3.87
C VAL A 175 8.51 7.68 4.66
N HIS A 176 9.50 6.99 4.10
CA HIS A 176 10.22 5.93 4.82
C HIS A 176 11.18 6.54 5.84
N ALA A 177 11.95 7.55 5.42
CA ALA A 177 12.86 8.26 6.31
C ALA A 177 12.12 8.91 7.49
N PHE A 178 10.96 9.52 7.21
CA PHE A 178 10.11 10.13 8.22
C PHE A 178 9.47 9.09 9.16
N ASN A 179 9.03 7.94 8.64
CA ASN A 179 8.46 6.87 9.47
C ASN A 179 9.48 6.30 10.48
N LEU A 180 10.75 6.19 10.09
CA LEU A 180 11.81 5.62 10.92
C LEU A 180 12.41 6.60 11.94
N ALA A 181 12.19 7.90 11.77
CA ALA A 181 12.76 8.95 12.60
C ALA A 181 12.00 9.11 13.94
#